data_AF-A0A364Y0X3-F1
#
_entry.id   AF-A0A364Y0X3-F1
#
_cell.length_a   1.000
_cell.length_b   1.000
_cell.length_c   1.000
_cell.angle_alpha   90.00
_cell.angle_beta   90.00
_cell.angle_gamma   90.00
#
_symmetry.space_group_name_H-M   'P 1'
#
loop_
_entity.id
_entity.type
_entity.pdbx_description
1 polymer ?
#
loop_
_entity_poly.entity_id
_entity_poly.type
_entity_poly.pdbx_seq_one_letter_code
_entity_poly.pdbx_strand_id
1 'polypeptide(L)'
;MEAQKVDMFMMANAKFFESHHLNSIRDRLIALDDAKWGQVQTLQFKDPTTSLIVSIIAGTLGIDRFMIGDTGLGIGKLLTCGGFYVWAIVDWFLIQGATREKNLEKLQTAIY
;
A
#
# COMPACT_ATOMS: atom_id res chain seq x y z
N MET A 1 -5.73 24.46 1.86
CA MET A 1 -6.82 23.83 1.08
C MET A 1 -8.14 23.80 1.85
N GLU A 2 -9.30 23.72 1.19
CA GLU A 2 -10.59 23.57 1.86
C GLU A 2 -10.72 22.21 2.57
N ALA A 3 -11.01 22.23 3.88
CA ALA A 3 -11.16 21.01 4.69
C ALA A 3 -12.17 20.01 4.10
N GLN A 4 -13.24 20.50 3.47
CA GLN A 4 -14.27 19.67 2.84
C GLN A 4 -13.72 18.83 1.67
N LYS A 5 -12.80 19.38 0.85
CA LYS A 5 -12.17 18.64 -0.26
C LYS A 5 -11.27 17.53 0.25
N VAL A 6 -10.52 17.82 1.30
CA VAL A 6 -9.65 16.84 1.98
C VAL A 6 -10.49 15.73 2.59
N ASP A 7 -11.54 16.06 3.34
CA ASP A 7 -12.40 15.06 3.97
C ASP A 7 -13.09 14.16 2.93
N MET A 8 -13.50 14.70 1.77
CA MET A 8 -14.04 13.89 0.67
C MET A 8 -13.00 12.96 0.04
N PHE A 9 -11.76 13.41 -0.12
CA PHE A 9 -10.66 12.54 -0.57
C PHE A 9 -10.36 11.43 0.44
N MET A 10 -10.35 11.76 1.74
CA MET A 10 -10.16 10.79 2.82
C MET A 10 -11.28 9.75 2.83
N MET A 11 -12.54 10.15 2.65
CA MET A 11 -13.66 9.20 2.55
C MET A 11 -13.51 8.23 1.37
N ALA A 12 -13.05 8.71 0.21
CA ALA A 12 -12.88 7.87 -0.98
C ALA A 12 -11.66 6.94 -0.90
N ASN A 13 -10.59 7.38 -0.22
CA ASN A 13 -9.28 6.72 -0.28
C ASN A 13 -8.77 6.14 1.04
N ALA A 14 -9.45 6.35 2.17
CA ALA A 14 -9.00 5.89 3.50
C ALA A 14 -8.71 4.38 3.55
N LYS A 15 -9.45 3.57 2.78
CA LYS A 15 -9.24 2.11 2.72
C LYS A 15 -7.88 1.68 2.13
N PHE A 16 -7.22 2.57 1.40
CA PHE A 16 -5.92 2.32 0.76
C PHE A 16 -4.72 2.65 1.65
N PHE A 17 -4.97 3.25 2.82
CA PHE A 17 -3.95 3.69 3.77
C PHE A 17 -4.17 3.04 5.14
N GLU A 18 -3.11 3.02 5.95
CA GLU A 18 -3.21 2.55 7.33
C GLU A 18 -3.89 3.58 8.25
N SER A 19 -4.67 3.10 9.22
CA SER A 19 -5.46 3.95 10.13
C SER A 19 -4.60 4.97 10.89
N HIS A 20 -3.37 4.61 11.24
CA HIS A 20 -2.46 5.48 11.98
C HIS A 20 -1.84 6.59 11.11
N HIS A 21 -1.87 6.46 9.78
CA HIS A 21 -1.37 7.47 8.85
C HIS A 21 -2.45 8.46 8.39
N LEU A 22 -3.73 8.14 8.59
CA LEU A 22 -4.85 8.98 8.11
C LEU A 22 -4.79 10.41 8.64
N ASN A 23 -4.48 10.59 9.92
CA ASN A 23 -4.36 11.93 10.51
C ASN A 23 -3.21 12.73 9.88
N SER A 24 -2.05 12.08 9.69
CA SER A 24 -0.89 12.73 9.06
C SER A 24 -1.14 13.08 7.59
N ILE A 25 -1.82 12.20 6.85
CA ILE A 25 -2.23 12.47 5.47
C ILE A 25 -3.18 13.66 5.42
N ARG A 26 -4.18 13.69 6.30
CA ARG A 26 -5.14 14.80 6.39
C ARG A 26 -4.43 16.14 6.61
N ASP A 27 -3.53 16.21 7.58
CA ASP A 27 -2.78 17.45 7.87
C ASP A 27 -1.93 17.89 6.67
N ARG A 28 -1.28 16.95 5.97
CA ARG A 28 -0.49 17.24 4.76
C ARG A 28 -1.36 17.73 3.60
N LEU A 29 -2.53 17.15 3.40
CA LEU A 29 -3.47 17.57 2.35
C LEU A 29 -4.09 18.93 2.65
N ILE A 30 -4.36 19.24 3.92
CA ILE A 30 -4.84 20.57 4.34
C ILE A 30 -3.78 21.64 4.06
N ALA A 31 -2.51 21.33 4.32
CA ALA A 31 -1.36 22.20 4.08
C ALA A 31 -0.92 22.26 2.60
N LEU A 32 -1.53 21.46 1.72
CA LEU A 32 -1.18 21.41 0.31
C LEU A 32 -1.70 22.64 -0.45
N ASP A 33 -0.93 23.07 -1.44
CA ASP A 33 -1.32 24.11 -2.39
C ASP A 33 -2.28 23.56 -3.46
N ASP A 34 -3.22 24.39 -3.95
CA ASP A 34 -4.24 23.99 -4.93
C ASP A 34 -3.63 23.51 -6.25
N ALA A 35 -2.43 23.97 -6.62
CA ALA A 35 -1.74 23.53 -7.83
C ALA A 35 -1.31 22.04 -7.78
N LYS A 36 -0.92 21.53 -6.60
CA LYS A 36 -0.52 20.13 -6.41
C LYS A 36 -1.72 19.20 -6.22
N TRP A 37 -2.89 19.75 -5.90
CA TRP A 37 -4.12 18.97 -5.70
C TRP A 37 -4.55 18.20 -6.94
N GLY A 38 -4.41 18.82 -8.13
CA GLY A 38 -4.73 18.16 -9.39
C GLY A 38 -3.91 16.88 -9.61
N GLN A 39 -2.65 16.86 -9.14
CA GLN A 39 -1.81 15.66 -9.21
C GLN A 39 -2.29 14.58 -8.23
N VAL A 40 -2.63 14.98 -6.99
CA VAL A 40 -3.13 14.05 -5.97
C VAL A 40 -4.42 13.34 -6.41
N GLN A 41 -5.34 14.05 -7.08
CA GLN A 41 -6.59 13.46 -7.58
C GLN A 41 -6.39 12.44 -8.71
N THR A 42 -5.29 12.54 -9.45
CA THR A 42 -4.97 11.60 -10.54
C THR A 42 -4.24 10.34 -10.06
N LEU A 43 -3.81 10.31 -8.79
CA LEU A 43 -3.12 9.15 -8.24
C LEU A 43 -4.07 7.95 -8.17
N GLN A 44 -3.60 6.83 -8.71
CA GLN A 44 -4.28 5.55 -8.58
C GLN A 44 -3.65 4.72 -7.47
N PHE A 45 -4.40 4.56 -6.38
CA PHE A 45 -4.04 3.68 -5.27
C PHE A 45 -4.44 2.24 -5.57
N LYS A 46 -3.58 1.30 -5.18
CA LYS A 46 -3.87 -0.13 -5.34
C LYS A 46 -4.67 -0.63 -4.15
N ASP A 47 -5.69 -1.45 -4.41
CA ASP A 47 -6.48 -2.08 -3.36
C ASP A 47 -5.66 -3.19 -2.68
N PRO A 48 -5.46 -3.15 -1.36
CA PRO A 48 -4.72 -4.18 -0.62
C PRO A 48 -5.33 -5.58 -0.79
N THR A 49 -6.64 -5.66 -0.97
CA THR A 49 -7.37 -6.92 -1.19
C THR A 49 -7.03 -7.51 -2.56
N THR A 50 -6.97 -6.66 -3.60
CA THR A 50 -6.57 -7.10 -4.95
C THR A 50 -5.11 -7.56 -4.96
N SER A 51 -4.20 -6.84 -4.29
CA SER A 51 -2.81 -7.29 -4.12
C SER A 51 -2.71 -8.64 -3.41
N LEU A 52 -3.55 -8.85 -2.38
CA LEU A 52 -3.63 -10.12 -1.67
C LEU A 52 -4.17 -11.26 -2.56
N ILE A 53 -5.21 -11.02 -3.35
CA ILE A 53 -5.75 -12.02 -4.29
C ILE A 53 -4.70 -12.41 -5.33
N VAL A 54 -3.96 -11.44 -5.87
CA VAL A 54 -2.84 -11.70 -6.80
C VAL A 54 -1.77 -12.55 -6.11
N SER A 55 -1.39 -12.20 -4.88
CA SER A 55 -0.43 -12.96 -4.08
C SER A 55 -0.89 -14.37 -3.72
N ILE A 56 -2.20 -14.62 -3.56
CA ILE A 56 -2.75 -15.98 -3.39
C ILE A 56 -2.57 -16.82 -4.64
N ILE A 57 -2.83 -16.24 -5.81
CA ILE A 57 -2.85 -16.95 -7.09
C ILE A 57 -1.41 -17.14 -7.64
N ALA A 58 -0.52 -16.16 -7.42
CA ALA A 58 0.87 -16.17 -7.90
C ALA A 58 1.91 -16.54 -6.82
N GLY A 59 1.52 -16.62 -5.55
CA GLY A 59 2.41 -16.89 -4.41
C GLY A 59 2.92 -18.33 -4.31
N THR A 60 2.38 -19.27 -5.09
CA THR A 60 2.91 -20.64 -5.18
C THR A 60 4.34 -20.70 -5.74
N LEU A 61 4.79 -19.66 -6.44
CA LEU A 61 6.14 -19.53 -6.99
C LEU A 61 7.02 -18.47 -6.29
N GLY A 62 6.52 -17.78 -5.26
CA GLY A 62 7.29 -16.76 -4.52
C GLY A 62 7.65 -15.49 -5.32
N ILE A 63 7.02 -15.28 -6.49
CA ILE A 63 7.33 -14.18 -7.42
C ILE A 63 6.82 -12.83 -6.90
N ASP A 64 5.73 -12.79 -6.13
CA ASP A 64 5.16 -11.55 -5.57
C ASP A 64 6.13 -10.75 -4.70
N ARG A 65 7.01 -11.40 -3.93
CA ARG A 65 8.00 -10.70 -3.10
C ARG A 65 9.18 -10.13 -3.89
N PHE A 66 9.51 -10.72 -5.04
CA PHE A 66 10.46 -10.13 -5.97
C PHE A 66 9.93 -8.83 -6.60
N MET A 67 8.61 -8.70 -6.77
CA MET A 67 8.01 -7.47 -7.32
C MET A 67 7.84 -6.35 -6.29
N ILE A 68 7.72 -6.66 -4.99
CA ILE A 68 7.51 -5.66 -3.92
C ILE A 68 8.84 -5.21 -3.25
N GLY A 69 9.96 -5.88 -3.56
CA GLY A 69 11.31 -5.47 -3.13
C GLY A 69 11.78 -6.10 -1.82
N ASP A 70 11.12 -7.16 -1.37
CA ASP A 70 11.35 -7.77 -0.06
C ASP A 70 12.08 -9.12 -0.23
N THR A 71 13.31 -9.05 -0.75
CA THR A 71 14.14 -10.21 -1.15
C THR A 71 14.55 -11.09 0.04
N GLY A 72 14.67 -10.52 1.24
CA GLY A 72 15.11 -11.25 2.44
C GLY A 72 14.17 -12.36 2.88
N LEU A 73 12.85 -12.13 2.81
CA LEU A 73 11.82 -13.12 3.13
C LEU A 73 11.63 -14.15 2.01
N GLY A 74 11.93 -13.79 0.75
CA GLY A 74 11.97 -14.73 -0.38
C GLY A 74 13.06 -15.80 -0.24
N ILE A 75 14.23 -15.42 0.28
CA ILE A 75 15.35 -16.35 0.54
C ILE A 75 15.01 -17.32 1.69
N GLY A 76 14.29 -16.88 2.72
CA GLY A 76 13.80 -17.75 3.81
C GLY A 76 12.80 -18.82 3.36
N LYS A 77 11.94 -18.50 2.39
CA LYS A 77 10.99 -19.45 1.76
C LYS A 77 11.73 -20.54 0.95
N LEU A 78 12.82 -20.21 0.28
CA LEU A 78 13.65 -21.16 -0.47
C LEU A 78 14.48 -22.07 0.46
N LEU A 79 15.04 -21.53 1.54
CA LEU A 79 15.84 -22.29 2.52
C LEU A 79 15.03 -23.29 3.36
N THR A 80 13.72 -23.07 3.51
CA THR A 80 12.82 -23.97 4.27
C THR A 80 12.11 -25.01 3.41
N CYS A 81 12.51 -25.19 2.13
CA CYS A 81 11.80 -26.03 1.17
C CYS A 81 10.30 -25.72 1.08
N GLY A 82 9.94 -24.43 1.00
CA GLY A 82 8.55 -24.00 0.85
C GLY A 82 7.68 -24.42 2.04
N GLY A 83 8.03 -23.96 3.26
CA GLY A 83 7.34 -24.32 4.50
C GLY A 83 5.81 -24.22 4.42
N PHE A 84 5.19 -25.36 4.10
CA PHE A 84 3.84 -25.86 4.42
C PHE A 84 2.82 -24.79 4.89
N TYR A 85 2.19 -24.05 3.97
CA TYR A 85 1.06 -23.10 4.18
C TYR A 85 1.25 -21.93 5.18
N VAL A 86 2.04 -22.09 6.24
CA VAL A 86 2.33 -21.08 7.28
C VAL A 86 2.98 -19.85 6.67
N TRP A 87 3.91 -20.06 5.73
CA TRP A 87 4.54 -18.97 5.01
C TRP A 87 3.59 -18.19 4.10
N ALA A 88 2.52 -18.80 3.59
CA ALA A 88 1.50 -18.11 2.81
C ALA A 88 0.61 -17.23 3.71
N ILE A 89 0.26 -17.73 4.91
CA ILE A 89 -0.52 -16.97 5.90
C ILE A 89 0.25 -15.72 6.35
N VAL A 90 1.54 -15.86 6.68
CA VAL A 90 2.37 -14.71 7.06
C VAL A 90 2.50 -13.71 5.92
N ASP A 91 2.59 -14.18 4.67
CA ASP A 91 2.65 -13.31 3.49
C ASP A 91 1.36 -12.50 3.30
N TRP A 92 0.19 -13.11 3.53
CA TRP A 92 -1.10 -12.41 3.44
C TRP A 92 -1.21 -11.24 4.41
N PHE A 93 -0.69 -11.39 5.63
CA PHE A 93 -0.66 -10.29 6.59
C PHE A 93 0.34 -9.20 6.20
N LEU A 94 1.50 -9.58 5.64
CA LEU A 94 2.56 -8.64 5.26
C LEU A 94 2.24 -7.84 3.99
N ILE A 95 1.62 -8.45 2.98
CA ILE A 95 1.38 -7.80 1.68
C ILE A 95 0.36 -6.67 1.74
N GLN A 96 -0.62 -6.77 2.65
CA GLN A 96 -1.60 -5.70 2.87
C GLN A 96 -0.92 -4.44 3.41
N GLY A 97 -0.05 -4.59 4.42
CA GLY A 97 0.73 -3.48 4.98
C GLY A 97 1.67 -2.87 3.94
N ALA A 98 2.42 -3.71 3.22
CA ALA A 98 3.34 -3.25 2.17
C ALA A 98 2.62 -2.50 1.03
N THR A 99 1.42 -2.96 0.63
CA THR A 99 0.62 -2.26 -0.39
C THR A 99 0.18 -0.87 0.09
N ARG A 100 -0.24 -0.76 1.35
CA ARG A 100 -0.65 0.52 1.95
C ARG A 100 0.53 1.48 2.12
N GLU A 101 1.69 0.96 2.49
CA GLU A 101 2.93 1.75 2.61
C GLU A 101 3.38 2.28 1.24
N LYS A 102 3.34 1.45 0.20
CA LYS A 102 3.63 1.89 -1.18
C LYS A 102 2.63 2.92 -1.71
N ASN A 103 1.35 2.80 -1.36
CA ASN A 103 0.34 3.82 -1.67
C ASN A 103 0.67 5.15 -0.98
N LEU A 104 1.15 5.11 0.27
CA LEU A 104 1.56 6.27 1.02
C LEU A 104 2.82 6.92 0.44
N GLU A 105 3.84 6.15 0.06
CA GLU A 105 5.03 6.68 -0.63
C GLU A 105 4.66 7.40 -1.93
N LYS A 106 3.74 6.83 -2.72
CA LYS A 106 3.23 7.48 -3.95
C LYS A 106 2.54 8.81 -3.65
N LEU A 107 1.70 8.84 -2.61
CA LEU A 107 1.04 10.05 -2.17
C LEU A 107 2.06 11.10 -1.72
N GLN A 108 3.05 10.70 -0.92
CA GLN A 108 4.10 11.61 -0.46
C GLN A 108 4.92 12.18 -1.62
N THR A 109 5.27 11.34 -2.60
CA THR A 109 6.01 11.76 -3.80
C THR A 109 5.23 12.78 -4.64
N ALA A 110 3.90 12.72 -4.64
CA ALA A 110 3.07 13.70 -5.34
C ALA A 110 2.84 15.00 -4.54
N ILE A 111 2.99 14.93 -3.21
CA ILE A 111 2.79 16.06 -2.30
C ILE A 111 4.08 16.89 -2.15
N TYR A 112 5.24 16.24 -2.14
CA TYR A 112 6.57 16.86 -2.03
C TYR A 112 7.00 17.45 -3.37
#